data_AF-A0A2T5HGN6-F1
#
_entry.id   AF-A0A2T5HGN6-F1
#
_cell.length_a   1.000
_cell.length_b   1.000
_cell.length_c   1.000
_cell.angle_alpha   90.00
_cell.angle_beta   90.00
_cell.angle_gamma   90.00
#
_symmetry.space_group_name_H-M   'P 1'
#
loop_
_entity.id
_entity.type
_entity.pdbx_description
1 polymer ?
#
loop_
_entity_poly.entity_id
_entity_poly.type
_entity_poly.pdbx_seq_one_letter_code
_entity_poly.pdbx_strand_id
1 'polypeptide(L)'
;MSRSPDRPKVFILGFNKTATTALHQWFKLSGYRSFHWGELPKKNKPGRYLANILISNITCGRPPLETIEDFDCYSEFSNVRDDYFLEANYFFDKLYEAYPNAYFILNTRSTESWIRSRIRHQSNGFGSFIDRALRAMGQRQDVLERHWEAYKPQFEARMRDFFAERPEARFCEYHITQDRPEKLIAFLQEHYTLPLENFGVHNAEATA
;
A
#
# COMPACT_ATOMS: atom_id res chain seq x y z
N MET A 1 -6.75 -22.81 -11.43
CA MET A 1 -6.76 -21.36 -11.77
C MET A 1 -5.41 -21.05 -12.38
N SER A 2 -5.40 -20.71 -13.67
CA SER A 2 -4.18 -20.44 -14.44
C SER A 2 -3.40 -19.30 -13.81
N ARG A 3 -2.08 -19.49 -13.64
CA ARG A 3 -1.09 -18.45 -13.35
C ARG A 3 -1.38 -17.25 -14.26
N SER A 4 -1.52 -16.05 -13.70
CA SER A 4 -1.71 -14.83 -14.50
C SER A 4 -0.50 -14.71 -15.44
N PRO A 5 -0.67 -14.38 -16.74
CA PRO A 5 0.45 -14.13 -17.65
C PRO A 5 1.39 -13.09 -17.03
N ASP A 6 2.66 -13.03 -17.46
CA ASP A 6 3.77 -12.19 -16.96
C ASP A 6 3.47 -10.66 -16.90
N ARG A 7 2.42 -10.26 -16.20
CA ARG A 7 2.00 -8.89 -16.02
C ARG A 7 2.90 -8.25 -14.96
N PRO A 8 3.47 -7.07 -15.23
CA PRO A 8 4.22 -6.33 -14.24
C PRO A 8 3.40 -6.07 -12.99
N LYS A 9 3.97 -6.21 -11.80
CA LYS A 9 3.26 -5.94 -10.54
C LYS A 9 2.91 -4.47 -10.40
N VAL A 10 1.93 -4.15 -9.55
CA VAL A 10 1.63 -2.78 -9.12
C VAL A 10 1.82 -2.66 -7.62
N PHE A 11 2.62 -1.69 -7.20
CA PHE A 11 2.87 -1.37 -5.80
C PHE A 11 2.29 -0.01 -5.46
N ILE A 12 1.30 0.01 -4.56
CA ILE A 12 0.69 1.23 -4.02
C ILE A 12 1.41 1.53 -2.69
N LEU A 13 2.44 2.38 -2.76
CA LEU A 13 3.46 2.56 -1.71
C LEU A 13 3.18 3.71 -0.74
N GLY A 14 2.10 4.46 -0.95
CA GLY A 14 1.63 5.46 -0.01
C GLY A 14 1.25 4.86 1.33
N PHE A 15 1.42 5.64 2.38
CA PHE A 15 1.02 5.25 3.74
C PHE A 15 -0.46 4.89 3.83
N ASN A 16 -0.84 4.14 4.85
CA ASN A 16 -2.25 4.00 5.21
C ASN A 16 -2.94 5.38 5.24
N LYS A 17 -4.25 5.40 4.94
CA LYS A 17 -5.05 6.64 4.87
C LYS A 17 -4.72 7.59 3.70
N THR A 18 -3.99 7.10 2.70
CA THR A 18 -3.80 7.78 1.40
C THR A 18 -4.61 7.10 0.28
N ALA A 19 -5.83 6.65 0.56
CA ALA A 19 -6.72 5.94 -0.37
C ALA A 19 -6.28 4.51 -0.80
N THR A 20 -5.46 3.83 0.01
CA THR A 20 -5.04 2.44 -0.22
C THR A 20 -6.21 1.49 -0.47
N THR A 21 -7.29 1.57 0.33
CA THR A 21 -8.50 0.74 0.14
C THR A 21 -9.25 1.06 -1.15
N ALA A 22 -9.36 2.34 -1.55
CA ALA A 22 -10.08 2.72 -2.77
C ALA A 22 -9.35 2.21 -4.01
N LEU A 23 -8.02 2.36 -4.05
CA LEU A 23 -7.20 1.84 -5.14
C LEU A 23 -7.23 0.30 -5.17
N HIS A 24 -7.15 -0.36 -4.02
CA HIS A 24 -7.34 -1.80 -3.92
C HIS A 24 -8.67 -2.28 -4.53
N GLN A 25 -9.79 -1.65 -4.15
CA GLN A 25 -11.11 -2.00 -4.69
C GLN A 25 -11.19 -1.74 -6.19
N TRP A 26 -10.58 -0.66 -6.68
CA TRP A 26 -10.56 -0.37 -8.11
C TRP A 26 -9.90 -1.50 -8.92
N PHE A 27 -8.76 -2.03 -8.45
CA PHE A 27 -8.12 -3.20 -9.07
C PHE A 27 -9.02 -4.44 -9.00
N LYS A 28 -9.63 -4.73 -7.84
CA LYS A 28 -10.52 -5.89 -7.69
C LYS A 28 -11.73 -5.83 -8.60
N LEU A 29 -12.43 -4.70 -8.64
CA LEU A 29 -13.61 -4.49 -9.48
C LEU A 29 -13.27 -4.49 -10.97
N SER A 30 -12.01 -4.19 -11.32
CA SER A 30 -11.48 -4.29 -12.68
C SER A 30 -10.98 -5.71 -13.03
N GLY A 31 -11.23 -6.71 -12.17
CA GLY A 31 -10.92 -8.12 -12.43
C GLY A 31 -9.49 -8.55 -12.09
N TYR A 32 -8.69 -7.70 -11.42
CA TYR A 32 -7.32 -8.02 -11.03
C TYR A 32 -7.21 -8.58 -9.61
N ARG A 33 -6.20 -9.41 -9.39
CA ARG A 33 -5.87 -9.90 -8.05
C ARG A 33 -5.12 -8.80 -7.29
N SER A 34 -5.78 -8.15 -6.35
CA SER A 34 -5.16 -7.14 -5.49
C SER A 34 -5.05 -7.67 -4.05
N PHE A 35 -3.90 -7.47 -3.40
CA PHE A 35 -3.63 -7.83 -2.01
C PHE A 35 -3.62 -6.57 -1.14
N HIS A 36 -4.45 -6.54 -0.10
CA HIS A 36 -4.62 -5.42 0.82
C HIS A 36 -4.51 -5.88 2.27
N TRP A 37 -3.38 -5.52 2.90
CA TRP A 37 -2.96 -5.76 4.30
C TRP A 37 -3.09 -7.16 4.91
N GLY A 38 -4.12 -7.97 4.64
CA GLY A 38 -4.45 -9.20 5.39
C GLY A 38 -5.37 -10.18 4.66
N GLU A 39 -5.17 -10.36 3.35
CA GLU A 39 -6.11 -11.09 2.47
C GLU A 39 -6.00 -12.62 2.46
N LEU A 40 -5.02 -13.21 3.13
CA LEU A 40 -4.88 -14.66 3.18
C LEU A 40 -5.40 -15.21 4.51
N PRO A 41 -6.69 -15.59 4.61
CA PRO A 41 -7.17 -16.37 5.73
C PRO A 41 -6.57 -17.77 5.64
N LYS A 42 -6.03 -18.26 6.76
CA LYS A 42 -5.88 -19.70 6.99
C LYS A 42 -6.99 -20.11 7.95
N LYS A 43 -7.64 -21.26 7.73
CA LYS A 43 -8.55 -21.86 8.71
C LYS A 43 -7.85 -21.85 10.07
N ASN A 44 -8.46 -21.20 11.06
CA ASN A 44 -8.00 -21.11 12.45
C ASN A 44 -6.62 -20.44 12.67
N LYS A 45 -6.18 -19.53 11.79
CA LYS A 45 -5.00 -18.68 12.04
C LYS A 45 -5.27 -17.22 11.66
N PRO A 46 -4.66 -16.24 12.34
CA PRO A 46 -4.72 -14.84 11.90
C PRO A 46 -4.21 -14.74 10.45
N GLY A 47 -4.88 -13.90 9.65
CA GLY A 47 -4.51 -13.68 8.25
C GLY A 47 -3.04 -13.26 8.12
N ARG A 48 -2.38 -13.64 7.03
CA ARG A 48 -1.00 -13.20 6.80
C ARG A 48 -1.00 -11.75 6.32
N TYR A 49 -0.20 -10.92 6.98
CA TYR A 49 -0.13 -9.49 6.66
C TYR A 49 0.94 -9.19 5.62
N LEU A 50 0.63 -8.33 4.64
CA LEU A 50 1.56 -7.95 3.57
C LEU A 50 2.90 -7.47 4.15
N ALA A 51 2.84 -6.58 5.14
CA ALA A 51 4.01 -6.02 5.79
C ALA A 51 4.92 -7.11 6.39
N ASN A 52 4.33 -8.07 7.11
CA ASN A 52 5.05 -9.15 7.77
C ASN A 52 5.62 -10.15 6.77
N ILE A 53 4.87 -10.49 5.71
CA ILE A 53 5.37 -11.36 4.64
C ILE A 53 6.61 -10.72 4.01
N LEU A 54 6.50 -9.44 3.62
CA LEU A 54 7.56 -8.72 2.95
C LEU A 54 8.83 -8.64 3.80
N ILE A 55 8.70 -8.21 5.06
CA ILE A 55 9.83 -8.11 5.98
C ILE A 55 10.44 -9.48 6.27
N SER A 56 9.62 -10.52 6.47
CA SER A 56 10.12 -11.87 6.70
C SER A 56 10.90 -12.40 5.50
N ASN A 57 10.44 -12.16 4.28
CA ASN A 57 11.11 -12.64 3.08
C ASN A 57 12.45 -11.92 2.88
N ILE A 58 12.44 -10.59 2.97
CA ILE A 58 13.66 -9.78 2.82
C ILE A 58 14.71 -10.15 3.87
N THR A 59 14.31 -10.29 5.13
CA THR A 59 15.25 -10.67 6.21
C THR A 59 15.80 -12.08 6.05
N CYS A 60 15.10 -12.97 5.33
CA CYS A 60 15.60 -14.30 4.96
C CYS A 60 16.38 -14.33 3.63
N GLY A 61 16.63 -13.19 2.98
CA GLY A 61 17.34 -13.14 1.68
C GLY A 61 16.50 -13.62 0.49
N ARG A 62 15.17 -13.55 0.58
CA ARG A 62 14.23 -14.05 -0.44
C ARG A 62 13.52 -12.91 -1.15
N PRO A 63 12.93 -13.14 -2.34
CA PRO A 63 12.12 -12.13 -3.02
C PRO A 63 11.03 -11.56 -2.11
N PRO A 64 10.77 -10.23 -2.09
CA PRO A 64 9.83 -9.61 -1.16
C PRO A 64 8.43 -10.25 -1.14
N LEU A 65 7.94 -10.71 -2.29
CA LEU A 65 6.61 -11.30 -2.43
C LEU A 65 6.62 -12.83 -2.39
N GLU A 66 7.73 -13.47 -2.00
CA GLU A 66 7.80 -14.93 -1.92
C GLU A 66 6.60 -15.48 -1.13
N THR A 67 5.78 -16.35 -1.74
CA THR A 67 4.48 -16.91 -1.28
C THR A 67 3.20 -16.12 -1.55
N ILE A 68 3.26 -14.93 -2.16
CA ILE A 68 2.10 -14.13 -2.57
C ILE A 68 2.24 -13.56 -3.99
N GLU A 69 3.13 -14.11 -4.82
CA GLU A 69 3.51 -13.60 -6.13
C GLU A 69 2.37 -13.62 -7.15
N ASP A 70 1.33 -14.42 -6.90
CA ASP A 70 0.21 -14.58 -7.83
C ASP A 70 -0.74 -13.36 -7.87
N PHE A 71 -0.55 -12.34 -7.03
CA PHE A 71 -1.32 -11.11 -7.08
C PHE A 71 -0.71 -10.12 -8.09
N ASP A 72 -1.57 -9.31 -8.69
CA ASP A 72 -1.20 -8.27 -9.65
C ASP A 72 -0.86 -6.95 -8.94
N CYS A 73 -1.59 -6.61 -7.87
CA CYS A 73 -1.49 -5.32 -7.17
C CYS A 73 -1.33 -5.51 -5.65
N TYR A 74 -0.49 -4.71 -5.01
CA TYR A 74 -0.22 -4.76 -3.57
C TYR A 74 -0.37 -3.38 -2.96
N SER A 75 -1.12 -3.30 -1.86
CA SER A 75 -1.42 -2.06 -1.17
C SER A 75 -1.48 -2.26 0.34
N GLU A 76 -1.36 -1.15 1.07
CA GLU A 76 -1.40 -1.14 2.53
C GLU A 76 -0.28 -2.00 3.14
N PHE A 77 0.93 -1.43 3.05
CA PHE A 77 2.17 -2.03 3.56
C PHE A 77 2.37 -1.80 5.06
N SER A 78 1.36 -1.30 5.77
CA SER A 78 1.41 -1.10 7.22
C SER A 78 0.85 -2.30 7.97
N ASN A 79 1.43 -2.61 9.13
CA ASN A 79 0.78 -3.46 10.13
C ASN A 79 1.09 -2.93 11.53
N VAL A 80 0.04 -2.55 12.23
CA VAL A 80 0.14 -1.97 13.58
C VAL A 80 -0.66 -2.83 14.55
N ARG A 81 0.03 -3.34 15.56
CA ARG A 81 -0.52 -4.06 16.71
C ARG A 81 -0.19 -3.30 17.99
N ASP A 82 -0.49 -3.86 19.15
CA ASP A 82 -0.23 -3.19 20.42
C ASP A 82 1.26 -3.18 20.80
N ASP A 83 2.04 -4.10 20.23
CA ASP A 83 3.44 -4.39 20.55
C ASP A 83 4.40 -4.04 19.40
N TYR A 84 3.89 -3.72 18.21
CA TYR A 84 4.73 -3.33 17.08
C TYR A 84 4.04 -2.41 16.06
N PHE A 85 4.87 -1.62 15.37
CA PHE A 85 4.46 -0.73 14.28
C PHE A 85 5.36 -1.01 13.06
N LEU A 86 4.80 -1.58 12.00
CA LEU A 86 5.53 -1.91 10.77
C LEU A 86 5.02 -1.09 9.59
N GLU A 87 5.96 -0.56 8.81
CA GLU A 87 5.73 0.16 7.56
C GLU A 87 6.64 -0.41 6.49
N ALA A 88 6.18 -1.47 5.83
CA ALA A 88 6.98 -2.24 4.88
C ALA A 88 7.18 -1.53 3.53
N ASN A 89 6.46 -0.44 3.27
CA ASN A 89 6.70 0.42 2.11
C ASN A 89 8.09 1.07 2.15
N TYR A 90 8.78 1.08 3.30
CA TYR A 90 10.19 1.49 3.41
C TYR A 90 11.17 0.65 2.59
N PHE A 91 10.78 -0.57 2.23
CA PHE A 91 11.58 -1.48 1.41
C PHE A 91 11.21 -1.35 -0.08
N PHE A 92 10.82 -0.15 -0.53
CA PHE A 92 10.48 0.10 -1.94
C PHE A 92 11.66 -0.12 -2.89
N ASP A 93 12.88 0.11 -2.41
CA ASP A 93 14.13 -0.20 -3.10
C ASP A 93 14.28 -1.71 -3.34
N LYS A 94 14.00 -2.53 -2.32
CA LYS A 94 13.99 -4.00 -2.44
C LYS A 94 12.87 -4.52 -3.32
N LEU A 95 11.72 -3.85 -3.34
CA LEU A 95 10.66 -4.14 -4.30
C LEU A 95 11.10 -3.83 -5.74
N TYR A 96 11.77 -2.71 -5.96
CA TYR A 96 12.32 -2.37 -7.28
C TYR A 96 13.43 -3.35 -7.71
N GLU A 97 14.38 -3.68 -6.84
CA GLU A 97 15.44 -4.66 -7.13
C GLU A 97 14.87 -6.02 -7.56
N ALA A 98 13.82 -6.50 -6.88
CA ALA A 98 13.22 -7.79 -7.18
C ALA A 98 12.23 -7.77 -8.36
N TYR A 99 11.62 -6.61 -8.63
CA TYR A 99 10.57 -6.45 -9.65
C TYR A 99 10.78 -5.15 -10.46
N PRO A 100 11.88 -5.01 -11.21
CA PRO A 100 12.24 -3.74 -11.86
C PRO A 100 11.23 -3.27 -12.90
N ASN A 101 10.49 -4.21 -13.52
CA ASN A 101 9.47 -3.89 -14.51
C ASN A 101 8.12 -3.45 -13.91
N ALA A 102 7.94 -3.53 -12.59
CA ALA A 102 6.69 -3.20 -11.91
C ALA A 102 6.33 -1.71 -11.98
N TYR A 103 5.06 -1.40 -11.73
CA TYR A 103 4.56 -0.05 -11.53
C TYR A 103 4.64 0.32 -10.04
N PHE A 104 5.21 1.50 -9.76
CA PHE A 104 5.38 2.06 -8.42
C PHE A 104 4.55 3.32 -8.30
N ILE A 105 3.50 3.29 -7.48
CA ILE A 105 2.60 4.41 -7.26
C ILE A 105 2.82 4.98 -5.86
N LEU A 106 3.29 6.22 -5.78
CA LEU A 106 3.27 6.99 -4.54
C LEU A 106 1.94 7.74 -4.45
N ASN A 107 0.92 7.09 -3.89
CA ASN A 107 -0.34 7.74 -3.56
C ASN A 107 -0.17 8.60 -2.28
N THR A 108 -0.55 9.86 -2.34
CA THR A 108 -0.31 10.81 -1.25
C THR A 108 -1.45 11.82 -1.03
N ARG A 109 -1.34 12.57 0.06
CA ARG A 109 -2.15 13.74 0.40
C ARG A 109 -1.35 14.65 1.33
N SER A 110 -1.85 15.86 1.63
CA SER A 110 -1.20 16.73 2.61
C SER A 110 -0.96 16.05 3.96
N THR A 111 0.22 16.28 4.55
CA THR A 111 0.64 15.65 5.82
C THR A 111 -0.36 15.89 6.94
N GLU A 112 -0.86 17.12 7.08
CA GLU A 112 -1.89 17.48 8.07
C GLU A 112 -3.18 16.64 7.90
N SER A 113 -3.69 16.53 6.67
CA SER A 113 -4.90 15.75 6.40
C SER A 113 -4.70 14.25 6.63
N TRP A 114 -3.49 13.76 6.37
CA TRP A 114 -3.10 12.39 6.63
C TRP A 114 -3.02 12.07 8.12
N ILE A 115 -2.35 12.91 8.93
CA ILE A 115 -2.28 12.77 10.40
C ILE A 115 -3.70 12.76 10.99
N ARG A 116 -4.53 13.74 10.61
CA ARG A 116 -5.93 13.80 11.02
C ARG A 116 -6.72 12.55 10.66
N SER A 117 -6.42 11.94 9.50
CA SER A 117 -7.07 10.70 9.09
C SER A 117 -6.60 9.49 9.89
N ARG A 118 -5.32 9.42 10.28
CA ARG A 118 -4.76 8.38 11.17
C ARG A 118 -5.39 8.45 12.55
N ILE A 119 -5.50 9.65 13.13
CA ILE A 119 -6.10 9.88 14.46
C ILE A 119 -7.56 9.40 14.50
N ARG A 120 -8.34 9.71 13.47
CA ARG A 120 -9.76 9.30 13.40
C ARG A 120 -9.99 7.85 12.97
N HIS A 121 -8.94 7.12 12.58
CA HIS A 121 -9.15 5.81 11.96
C HIS A 121 -9.55 4.76 13.00
N GLN A 122 -10.76 4.24 12.83
CA GLN A 122 -11.24 3.04 13.51
C GLN A 122 -11.11 1.84 12.58
N SER A 123 -10.60 0.73 13.09
CA SER A 123 -10.49 -0.53 12.38
C SER A 123 -11.50 -1.53 12.95
N ASN A 124 -12.28 -2.17 12.07
CA ASN A 124 -13.21 -3.22 12.47
C ASN A 124 -12.45 -4.36 13.18
N GLY A 125 -12.82 -4.68 14.41
CA GLY A 125 -12.19 -5.73 15.21
C GLY A 125 -10.82 -5.38 15.83
N PHE A 126 -10.25 -4.19 15.56
CA PHE A 126 -8.97 -3.75 16.14
C PHE A 126 -9.04 -2.40 16.87
N GLY A 127 -10.18 -1.71 16.81
CA GLY A 127 -10.40 -0.42 17.48
C GLY A 127 -9.60 0.72 16.85
N SER A 128 -9.26 1.70 17.70
CA SER A 128 -8.57 2.94 17.31
C SER A 128 -7.16 2.66 16.79
N PHE A 129 -6.84 3.17 15.60
CA PHE A 129 -5.49 3.08 15.03
C PHE A 129 -4.48 3.87 15.87
N ILE A 130 -4.85 5.08 16.31
CA ILE A 130 -3.95 5.91 17.11
C ILE A 130 -3.62 5.23 18.44
N ASP A 131 -4.60 4.62 19.10
CA ASP A 131 -4.35 3.94 20.39
C ASP A 131 -3.37 2.77 20.23
N ARG A 132 -3.53 1.98 19.16
CA ARG A 132 -2.58 0.89 18.83
C ARG A 132 -1.19 1.45 18.55
N ALA A 133 -1.09 2.53 17.76
CA ALA A 133 0.18 3.16 17.43
C ALA A 133 0.89 3.73 18.68
N LEU A 134 0.15 4.34 19.61
CA LEU A 134 0.68 4.84 20.88
C LEU A 134 1.25 3.71 21.74
N ARG A 135 0.52 2.59 21.85
CA ARG A 135 0.98 1.39 22.58
C ARG A 135 2.22 0.79 21.95
N ALA A 136 2.21 0.57 20.63
CA ALA A 136 3.33 -0.03 19.91
C ALA A 136 4.62 0.79 20.03
N MET A 137 4.51 2.11 19.97
CA MET A 137 5.67 3.01 20.00
C MET A 137 6.08 3.38 21.43
N GLY A 138 5.22 3.14 22.43
CA GLY A 138 5.44 3.61 23.80
C GLY A 138 5.54 5.13 23.91
N GLN A 139 4.80 5.87 23.08
CA GLN A 139 4.89 7.33 22.97
C GLN A 139 3.57 8.02 23.32
N ARG A 140 3.66 9.31 23.64
CA ARG A 140 2.51 10.20 23.71
C ARG A 140 2.06 10.64 22.32
N GLN A 141 0.79 11.03 22.21
CA GLN A 141 0.20 11.46 20.94
C GLN A 141 0.91 12.67 20.33
N ASP A 142 1.24 13.69 21.12
CA ASP A 142 1.94 14.88 20.64
C ASP A 142 3.36 14.59 20.09
N VAL A 143 4.00 13.53 20.60
CA VAL A 143 5.31 13.07 20.12
C VAL A 143 5.14 12.27 18.83
N LEU A 144 4.14 11.39 18.78
CA LEU A 144 3.85 10.57 17.60
C LEU A 144 3.39 11.41 16.40
N GLU A 145 2.58 12.45 16.63
CA GLU A 145 2.17 13.40 15.60
C GLU A 145 3.37 14.17 15.04
N ARG A 146 4.22 14.74 15.91
CA ARG A 146 5.47 15.40 15.48
C ARG A 146 6.41 14.47 14.72
N HIS A 147 6.49 13.21 15.14
CA HIS A 147 7.22 12.19 14.40
C HIS A 147 6.63 12.03 12.99
N TRP A 148 5.32 11.84 12.86
CA TRP A 148 4.64 11.73 11.56
C TRP A 148 4.78 12.97 10.67
N GLU A 149 4.77 14.17 11.25
CA GLU A 149 4.98 15.45 10.54
C GLU A 149 6.34 15.50 9.85
N ALA A 150 7.40 15.04 10.51
CA ALA A 150 8.74 14.99 9.94
C ALA A 150 8.93 13.77 9.01
N TYR A 151 8.42 12.63 9.43
CA TYR A 151 8.66 11.32 8.84
C TYR A 151 8.08 11.17 7.43
N LYS A 152 6.82 11.58 7.21
CA LYS A 152 6.16 11.37 5.90
C LYS A 152 6.84 12.16 4.77
N PRO A 153 7.10 13.48 4.92
CA PRO A 153 7.81 14.23 3.89
C PRO A 153 9.19 13.66 3.57
N GLN A 154 9.94 13.22 4.60
CA GLN A 154 11.26 12.58 4.41
C GLN A 154 11.17 11.27 3.62
N PHE A 155 10.18 10.42 3.93
CA PHE A 155 9.93 9.20 3.17
C PHE A 155 9.63 9.47 1.70
N GLU A 156 8.71 10.41 1.45
CA GLU A 156 8.27 10.75 0.10
C GLU A 156 9.41 11.39 -0.70
N ALA A 157 10.23 12.25 -0.08
CA ALA A 157 11.44 12.78 -0.68
C ALA A 157 12.42 11.65 -1.06
N ARG A 158 12.73 10.74 -0.13
CA ARG A 158 13.61 9.59 -0.39
C ARG A 158 13.13 8.75 -1.58
N MET A 159 11.82 8.51 -1.68
CA MET A 159 11.26 7.74 -2.79
C MET A 159 11.37 8.50 -4.12
N ARG A 160 11.09 9.80 -4.13
CA ARG A 160 11.25 10.65 -5.33
C ARG A 160 12.71 10.66 -5.78
N ASP A 161 13.64 10.87 -4.87
CA ASP A 161 15.08 10.90 -5.18
C ASP A 161 15.54 9.56 -5.77
N PHE A 162 15.12 8.45 -5.16
CA PHE A 162 15.43 7.10 -5.65
C PHE A 162 14.94 6.86 -7.09
N PHE A 163 13.71 7.26 -7.42
CA PHE A 163 13.17 7.06 -8.77
C PHE A 163 13.63 8.12 -9.78
N ALA A 164 14.04 9.31 -9.33
CA ALA A 164 14.65 10.31 -10.19
C ALA A 164 15.99 9.84 -10.78
N GLU A 165 16.74 9.03 -10.03
CA GLU A 165 17.97 8.37 -10.49
C GLU A 165 17.71 7.17 -11.41
N ARG A 166 16.45 6.78 -11.62
CA ARG A 166 16.01 5.57 -12.34
C ARG A 166 14.90 5.90 -13.34
N PRO A 167 15.21 6.65 -14.41
CA PRO A 167 14.20 7.13 -15.36
C PRO A 167 13.47 6.01 -16.12
N GLU A 168 14.03 4.79 -16.15
CA GLU A 168 13.40 3.59 -16.70
C GLU A 168 12.33 2.98 -15.78
N ALA A 169 12.34 3.33 -14.49
CA ALA A 169 11.35 2.86 -13.55
C ALA A 169 9.96 3.43 -13.88
N ARG A 170 8.94 2.57 -13.86
CA ARG A 170 7.55 3.00 -13.97
C ARG A 170 7.10 3.57 -12.62
N PHE A 171 7.43 4.83 -12.35
CA PHE A 171 7.05 5.53 -11.13
C PHE A 171 6.03 6.65 -11.40
N CYS A 172 5.00 6.75 -10.55
CA CYS A 172 4.00 7.81 -10.62
C CYS A 172 3.59 8.28 -9.22
N GLU A 173 3.62 9.59 -9.00
CA GLU A 173 3.02 10.20 -7.82
C GLU A 173 1.55 10.54 -8.08
N TYR A 174 0.67 10.17 -7.14
CA TYR A 174 -0.77 10.36 -7.25
C TYR A 174 -1.33 11.05 -6.00
N HIS A 175 -1.62 12.34 -6.09
CA HIS A 175 -2.22 13.10 -5.01
C HIS A 175 -3.74 12.90 -5.00
N ILE A 176 -4.26 12.16 -4.03
CA ILE A 176 -5.64 11.61 -4.03
C ILE A 176 -6.78 12.64 -4.01
N THR A 177 -6.47 13.92 -3.78
CA THR A 177 -7.46 15.01 -3.81
C THR A 177 -7.18 16.07 -4.88
N GLN A 178 -6.08 15.94 -5.64
CA GLN A 178 -5.68 16.93 -6.65
C GLN A 178 -5.60 16.29 -8.03
N ASP A 179 -5.12 15.04 -8.11
CA ASP A 179 -5.06 14.29 -9.35
C ASP A 179 -6.40 13.62 -9.65
N ARG A 180 -6.77 13.62 -10.93
CA ARG A 180 -7.92 12.87 -11.40
C ARG A 180 -7.56 11.40 -11.67
N PRO A 181 -8.48 10.44 -11.50
CA PRO A 181 -8.19 9.00 -11.67
C PRO A 181 -7.62 8.64 -13.05
N GLU A 182 -7.97 9.40 -14.09
CA GLU A 182 -7.46 9.22 -15.46
C GLU A 182 -5.94 9.28 -15.54
N LYS A 183 -5.26 9.95 -14.59
CA LYS A 183 -3.80 9.92 -14.46
C LYS A 183 -3.28 8.49 -14.26
N LEU A 184 -3.92 7.72 -13.39
CA LEU A 184 -3.53 6.32 -13.13
C LEU A 184 -3.96 5.40 -14.28
N ILE A 185 -5.09 5.67 -14.93
CA ILE A 185 -5.49 4.94 -16.14
C ILE A 185 -4.41 5.10 -17.21
N ALA A 186 -4.03 6.34 -17.54
CA ALA A 186 -3.00 6.62 -18.54
C ALA A 186 -1.63 6.03 -18.16
N PHE A 187 -1.28 6.04 -16.88
CA PHE A 187 -0.03 5.46 -16.39
C PHE A 187 0.02 3.93 -16.51
N LEU A 188 -1.11 3.25 -16.30
CA LEU A 188 -1.18 1.79 -16.23
C LEU A 188 -1.68 1.12 -17.52
N GLN A 189 -2.17 1.90 -18.50
CA GLN A 189 -2.90 1.42 -19.69
C GLN A 189 -2.15 0.40 -20.57
N GLU A 190 -0.82 0.35 -20.50
CA GLU A 190 -0.02 -0.63 -21.24
C GLU A 190 -0.33 -2.08 -20.80
N HIS A 191 -0.66 -2.29 -19.51
CA HIS A 191 -0.83 -3.62 -18.93
C HIS A 191 -2.14 -3.82 -18.16
N TYR A 192 -2.84 -2.72 -17.85
CA TYR A 192 -4.04 -2.70 -17.02
C TYR A 192 -5.13 -1.85 -17.65
N THR A 193 -6.36 -2.36 -17.61
CA THR A 193 -7.58 -1.63 -17.94
C THR A 193 -8.32 -1.36 -16.64
N LEU A 194 -8.36 -0.10 -16.22
CA LEU A 194 -9.03 0.33 -15.00
C LEU A 194 -10.22 1.23 -15.37
N PRO A 195 -11.43 0.69 -15.56
CA PRO A 195 -12.60 1.47 -15.95
C PRO A 195 -12.94 2.52 -14.87
N LEU A 196 -13.26 3.73 -15.29
CA LEU A 196 -13.48 4.85 -14.38
C LEU A 196 -14.72 4.63 -13.50
N GLU A 197 -15.73 3.92 -14.01
CA GLU A 197 -16.94 3.53 -13.30
C GLU A 197 -16.68 2.65 -12.06
N ASN A 198 -15.53 1.97 -12.01
CA ASN A 198 -15.12 1.14 -10.87
C ASN A 198 -14.39 1.94 -9.79
N PHE A 199 -14.03 3.21 -10.04
CA PHE A 199 -13.30 4.04 -9.09
C PHE A 199 -14.23 4.61 -8.00
N GLY A 200 -13.81 4.54 -6.74
CA GLY A 200 -14.58 5.07 -5.60
C GLY A 200 -15.80 4.23 -5.20
N VAL A 201 -15.98 3.05 -5.79
CA VAL A 201 -17.04 2.11 -5.44
C VAL A 201 -16.63 1.33 -4.18
N HIS A 202 -17.43 1.45 -3.12
CA HIS A 202 -17.14 0.83 -1.82
C HIS A 202 -18.04 -0.37 -1.48
N ASN A 203 -19.15 -0.58 -2.20
CA ASN A 203 -20.21 -1.53 -1.85
C ASN A 203 -20.78 -2.32 -3.05
N ALA A 204 -20.01 -2.54 -4.12
CA ALA A 204 -20.46 -3.51 -5.11
C ALA A 204 -20.36 -4.90 -4.48
N GLU A 205 -21.50 -5.41 -3.98
CA GLU A 205 -21.65 -6.82 -3.66
C GLU A 205 -21.12 -7.60 -4.87
N ALA A 206 -20.15 -8.48 -4.62
CA ALA A 206 -19.68 -9.40 -5.64
C ALA A 206 -20.87 -10.26 -6.03
N THR A 207 -21.57 -9.89 -7.10
CA THR A 207 -22.57 -10.73 -7.73
C THR A 207 -21.86 -11.99 -8.20
N ALA A 208 -22.31 -13.11 -7.63
CA ALA A 208 -21.85 -14.47 -7.89
C ALA A 208 -22.01 -14.87 -9.35
#